data_AF-A0A2D6Y6C0-F1
#
_entry.id   AF-A0A2D6Y6C0-F1
#
_cell.length_a   1.000
_cell.length_b   1.000
_cell.length_c   1.000
_cell.angle_alpha   90.00
_cell.angle_beta   90.00
_cell.angle_gamma   90.00
#
_symmetry.space_group_name_H-M   'P 1'
#
loop_
_entity.id
_entity.type
_entity.pdbx_description
1 polymer ?
#
loop_
_entity_poly.entity_id
_entity_poly.type
_entity_poly.pdbx_seq_one_letter_code
_entity_poly.pdbx_strand_id
1 'polypeptide(L)' 'MSDQSPSLQFDLDRDAIRLLHRSVSFYLEKWPGGPDPQEQQSLQQMKTLLTAALLEFSLEQDGER' A
#
# COMPACT_ATOMS: atom_id res chain seq x y z
N MET A 1 23.43 -5.66 7.31
CA MET A 1 23.52 -6.53 6.11
C MET A 1 22.17 -6.44 5.45
N SER A 2 22.10 -5.96 4.22
CA SER A 2 20.83 -5.71 3.55
C SER A 2 20.22 -7.05 3.13
N ASP A 3 19.32 -7.60 3.95
CA ASP A 3 18.44 -8.68 3.53
C ASP A 3 17.43 -8.09 2.52
N GLN A 4 17.88 -7.87 1.29
CA GLN A 4 16.98 -7.59 0.20
C GLN A 4 16.37 -8.93 -0.22
N SER A 5 15.23 -9.25 0.38
CA SER A 5 14.33 -10.28 -0.14
C SER A 5 14.08 -10.00 -1.63
N PRO A 6 14.03 -11.05 -2.47
CA PRO A 6 13.74 -10.87 -3.89
C PRO A 6 12.41 -10.13 -4.05
N SER A 7 12.42 -9.02 -4.81
CA SER A 7 11.24 -8.22 -5.09
C SER A 7 10.91 -8.22 -6.57
N LEU A 8 9.63 -7.99 -6.87
CA LEU A 8 9.12 -7.78 -8.22
C LEU A 8 8.56 -6.36 -8.30
N GLN A 9 8.72 -5.72 -9.46
CA GLN A 9 8.16 -4.42 -9.76
C GLN A 9 6.95 -4.59 -10.69
N PHE A 10 5.85 -3.92 -10.36
CA PHE A 10 4.63 -3.89 -11.16
C PHE A 10 4.27 -2.44 -11.47
N ASP A 11 3.81 -2.18 -12.69
CA ASP A 11 3.21 -0.90 -13.04
C ASP A 11 1.71 -0.95 -12.69
N LEU A 12 1.25 0.03 -11.93
CA LEU A 12 -0.13 0.12 -11.47
C LEU A 12 -0.69 1.51 -11.79
N ASP A 13 -1.89 1.54 -12.34
CA ASP A 13 -2.63 2.80 -12.48
C ASP A 13 -3.27 3.22 -11.15
N ARG A 14 -3.84 4.43 -11.15
CA ARG A 14 -4.49 5.01 -9.98
C ARG A 14 -5.63 4.14 -9.44
N ASP A 15 -6.41 3.51 -10.32
CA ASP A 15 -7.58 2.72 -9.91
C ASP A 15 -7.15 1.39 -9.27
N ALA A 16 -6.12 0.74 -9.80
CA ALA A 16 -5.50 -0.43 -9.21
C ALA A 16 -4.93 -0.12 -7.81
N ILE A 17 -4.19 0.98 -7.66
CA ILE A 17 -3.65 1.41 -6.37
C ILE A 17 -4.78 1.70 -5.38
N ARG A 18 -5.85 2.37 -5.83
CA ARG A 18 -7.03 2.64 -4.99
C ARG A 18 -7.72 1.36 -4.53
N LEU A 19 -7.84 0.36 -5.41
CA LEU A 19 -8.41 -0.93 -5.10
C LEU A 19 -7.56 -1.69 -4.07
N LEU A 20 -6.24 -1.72 -4.24
CA LEU A 20 -5.31 -2.33 -3.28
C LEU A 20 -5.37 -1.63 -1.94
N HIS A 21 -5.34 -0.29 -1.92
CA HIS A 21 -5.41 0.49 -0.69
C HIS A 21 -6.69 0.18 0.10
N ARG A 22 -7.85 0.11 -0.59
CA ARG A 22 -9.12 -0.27 0.02
C ARG A 22 -9.10 -1.69 0.58
N SER A 23 -8.51 -2.63 -0.16
CA SER A 23 -8.44 -4.04 0.24
C SER A 23 -7.58 -4.23 1.49
N VAL A 24 -6.40 -3.63 1.53
CA VAL A 24 -5.49 -3.67 2.69
C VAL A 24 -6.12 -2.98 3.90
N SER A 25 -6.75 -1.83 3.70
CA SER A 25 -7.44 -1.11 4.78
C SER A 25 -8.59 -1.95 5.37
N PHE A 26 -9.41 -2.54 4.51
CA PHE A 26 -10.51 -3.40 4.94
C PHE A 26 -10.00 -4.61 5.73
N TYR A 27 -8.92 -5.24 5.28
CA TYR A 27 -8.32 -6.37 6.01
C TYR A 27 -7.84 -5.92 7.39
N LEU A 28 -7.05 -4.85 7.48
CA LEU A 28 -6.56 -4.32 8.75
C LEU A 28 -7.68 -3.90 9.72
N GLU A 29 -8.80 -3.38 9.22
CA GLU A 29 -9.97 -3.01 10.04
C GLU A 29 -10.73 -4.22 10.59
N LYS A 30 -10.80 -5.31 9.82
CA LYS A 30 -11.55 -6.52 10.19
C LYS A 30 -10.70 -7.56 10.91
N TRP A 31 -9.38 -7.39 10.91
CA TRP A 31 -8.47 -8.36 11.47
C TRP A 31 -8.53 -8.36 13.01
N PRO A 32 -8.86 -9.50 13.66
CA PRO A 32 -8.79 -9.64 15.12
C PRO A 32 -7.35 -9.67 15.70
N GLY A 33 -6.31 -9.48 14.88
CA GLY A 33 -4.92 -9.79 15.20
C GLY A 33 -4.54 -11.23 14.79
N GLY A 34 -3.28 -11.42 14.44
CA GLY A 34 -2.73 -12.70 13.98
C GLY A 34 -1.54 -13.14 14.84
N PRO A 35 -1.11 -14.40 14.72
CA PRO A 35 -0.01 -14.93 15.52
C PRO A 35 1.35 -14.29 15.20
N ASP A 36 1.48 -13.66 14.02
CA ASP A 36 2.71 -13.02 13.58
C ASP A 36 2.58 -11.48 13.55
N PRO A 37 3.27 -10.76 14.45
CA PRO A 37 3.34 -9.30 14.44
C PRO A 37 3.94 -8.72 13.14
N GLN A 38 4.79 -9.49 12.45
CA GLN A 38 5.46 -9.05 11.23
C GLN A 38 4.45 -8.86 10.08
N GLU A 39 3.47 -9.75 9.97
CA GLU A 39 2.39 -9.64 8.98
C GLU A 39 1.63 -8.31 9.15
N GLN A 40 1.30 -7.95 10.39
CA GLN A 40 0.62 -6.69 10.68
C GLN A 40 1.47 -5.48 10.32
N GLN A 41 2.76 -5.50 10.66
CA GLN A 41 3.68 -4.43 10.31
C GLN A 41 3.81 -4.28 8.78
N SER A 42 3.95 -5.38 8.06
CA SER A 42 4.06 -5.39 6.60
C SER A 42 2.80 -4.85 5.92
N LEU A 43 1.61 -5.20 6.43
CA LEU A 43 0.35 -4.67 5.91
C LEU A 43 0.18 -3.17 6.20
N GLN A 44 0.60 -2.69 7.37
CA GLN A 44 0.61 -1.26 7.67
C GLN A 44 1.59 -0.50 6.75
N GLN A 45 2.78 -1.04 6.52
CA GLN A 45 3.75 -0.47 5.58
C GLN A 45 3.17 -0.42 4.16
N MET A 46 2.54 -1.49 3.69
CA MET A 46 1.89 -1.53 2.39
C MET A 46 0.78 -0.48 2.27
N LYS A 47 -0.06 -0.33 3.31
CA LYS A 47 -1.08 0.72 3.36
C LYS A 47 -0.46 2.12 3.22
N THR A 48 0.61 2.41 3.95
CA THR A 48 1.32 3.70 3.87
C THR A 48 1.85 3.99 2.48
N LEU A 49 2.50 3.02 1.82
CA LEU A 49 3.01 3.17 0.46
C LEU A 49 1.89 3.44 -0.54
N LEU A 50 0.79 2.70 -0.44
CA LEU A 50 -0.38 2.91 -1.31
C LEU A 50 -1.04 4.27 -1.06
N THR A 51 -1.09 4.76 0.19
CA THR A 51 -1.55 6.12 0.50
C THR A 51 -0.66 7.18 -0.16
N ALA A 52 0.67 7.03 -0.07
CA ALA A 52 1.62 7.95 -0.69
C ALA A 52 1.42 8.01 -2.21
N ALA A 53 1.31 6.86 -2.87
CA ALA A 53 1.07 6.79 -4.31
C ALA A 53 -0.26 7.48 -4.71
N LEU A 54 -1.34 7.31 -3.95
CA LEU A 54 -2.60 8.02 -4.22
C LEU A 54 -2.48 9.53 -4.08
N LEU A 55 -1.65 10.01 -3.15
CA LEU A 55 -1.38 11.44 -2.99
C LEU A 55 -0.58 11.98 -4.17
N GLU A 56 0.43 11.25 -4.65
CA GLU A 56 1.21 11.60 -5.84
C GLU A 56 0.31 11.77 -7.07
N PHE A 57 -0.55 10.78 -7.36
CA PHE A 57 -1.54 10.88 -8.45
C PHE A 57 -2.50 12.06 -8.29
N SER A 58 -2.80 12.47 -7.06
CA SER A 58 -3.71 13.60 -6.81
C SER A 58 -3.00 14.94 -7.02
N LEU A 59 -1.73 15.05 -6.62
CA LEU A 59 -0.90 16.23 -6.85
C LEU A 59 -0.60 16.46 -8.34
N GLU A 60 -0.31 15.38 -9.09
CA GLU A 60 -0.11 15.46 -10.53
C GLU A 60 -1.35 16.02 -11.23
N GLN A 61 -2.55 15.55 -10.86
CA GLN A 61 -3.81 16.04 -11.41
C GLN A 61 -4.10 17.51 -11.10
N ASP A 62 -3.66 18.00 -9.94
CA ASP A 62 -3.86 19.41 -9.56
C ASP A 62 -2.83 20.34 -10.24
N GLY A 63 -1.63 19.84 -10.57
CA GLY A 63 -0.61 20.60 -11.31
C GLY A 63 -0.90 20.74 -12.81
N GLU A 64 -1.74 19.88 -13.38
CA GLU A 64 -2.17 19.94 -14.78
C GLU A 64 -3.38 20.87 -15.04
N ARG A 65 -3.93 21.49 -13.98
CA ARG A 65 -5.13 22.37 -14.06
C ARG A 65 -4.80 23.86 -14.12
#